data_AF-A0A3D2AXG3-F1
#
_entry.id   AF-A0A3D2AXG3-F1
#
_cell.length_a   1.000
_cell.length_b   1.000
_cell.length_c   1.000
_cell.angle_alpha   90.00
_cell.angle_beta   90.00
_cell.angle_gamma   90.00
#
_symmetry.space_group_name_H-M   'P 1'
#
loop_
_entity.id
_entity.type
_entity.pdbx_description
1 polymer ?
#
loop_
_entity_poly.entity_id
_entity_poly.type
_entity_poly.pdbx_seq_one_letter_code
_entity_poly.pdbx_strand_id
1 'polypeptide(L)' 'MAVDRTERERTKAIEIAVGQIEKQFGKGAIMRLGSTDIVPQPSISTGAVSIDHALGVGG' A
#
# COMPACT_ATOMS: atom_id res chain seq x y z
N MET A 1 -6.30 -30.14 13.91
CA MET A 1 -6.93 -28.97 14.56
C MET A 1 -5.96 -28.06 15.34
N ALA A 2 -4.66 -28.36 15.46
CA ALA A 2 -3.71 -27.50 16.18
C ALA A 2 -3.16 -26.31 15.36
N VAL A 3 -2.97 -26.48 14.04
CA VAL A 3 -2.40 -25.46 13.13
C VAL A 3 -3.29 -24.22 13.01
N ASP A 4 -4.61 -24.40 13.01
CA ASP A 4 -5.60 -23.33 12.87
C ASP A 4 -5.65 -22.37 14.08
N ARG A 5 -5.23 -22.82 15.27
CA ARG A 5 -5.11 -21.96 16.45
C ARG A 5 -3.89 -21.04 16.36
N THR A 6 -2.76 -21.57 15.89
CA THR A 6 -1.51 -20.82 15.74
C THR A 6 -1.63 -19.72 14.68
N GLU A 7 -2.28 -20.01 13.54
CA GLU A 7 -2.54 -19.00 12.50
C GLU A 7 -3.45 -17.86 12.97
N ARG A 8 -4.47 -18.19 13.78
CA ARG A 8 -5.35 -17.18 14.40
C ARG A 8 -4.62 -16.29 15.40
N GLU A 9 -3.78 -16.86 16.26
CA GLU A 9 -2.96 -16.11 17.21
C GLU A 9 -1.96 -15.20 16.49
N ARG A 10 -1.33 -15.70 15.42
CA ARG A 10 -0.41 -14.92 14.58
C ARG A 10 -1.11 -13.75 13.90
N THR A 11 -2.30 -13.96 13.34
CA THR A 11 -3.07 -12.90 12.67
C THR A 11 -3.45 -11.80 13.65
N LYS A 12 -3.90 -12.18 14.86
CA LYS A 12 -4.22 -11.22 15.93
C LYS A 12 -3.02 -10.39 16.36
N ALA A 13 -1.85 -11.01 16.49
CA ALA A 13 -0.61 -10.30 16.83
C ALA A 13 -0.21 -9.29 15.72
N ILE A 14 -0.39 -9.68 14.45
CA ILE A 14 -0.13 -8.80 13.30
C ILE A 14 -1.07 -7.59 13.32
N GLU A 15 -2.39 -7.79 13.54
CA GLU A 15 -3.36 -6.69 13.58
C GLU A 15 -3.04 -5.68 14.69
N ILE A 16 -2.63 -6.16 15.87
CA ILE A 16 -2.23 -5.29 16.99
C ILE A 16 -0.98 -4.48 16.61
N ALA A 17 0.03 -5.12 16.03
CA ALA A 17 1.26 -4.45 15.63
C ALA A 17 1.00 -3.39 14.55
N VAL A 18 0.16 -3.71 13.55
CA VAL A 18 -0.25 -2.76 12.50
C VAL A 18 -0.94 -1.54 13.12
N GLY A 19 -1.89 -1.76 14.03
CA GLY A 19 -2.59 -0.65 14.72
C GLY A 19 -1.66 0.20 15.58
N GLN A 20 -0.62 -0.39 16.19
CA GLN A 20 0.39 0.34 16.95
C GLN A 20 1.23 1.26 16.05
N ILE A 21 1.59 0.81 14.86
CA ILE A 21 2.36 1.60 13.88
C ILE A 21 1.50 2.77 13.38
N GLU A 22 0.26 2.52 12.98
CA GLU A 22 -0.64 3.59 12.51
C GLU A 22 -0.89 4.65 13.59
N LYS A 23 -1.00 4.24 14.86
CA LYS A 23 -1.18 5.18 15.98
C LYS A 23 0.04 6.06 16.22
N GLN A 24 1.26 5.52 16.05
CA GLN A 24 2.49 6.25 16.31
C GLN A 24 2.93 7.14 15.14
N PHE A 25 2.72 6.68 13.90
CA PHE A 25 3.27 7.31 12.71
C PHE A 25 2.22 7.91 11.78
N GLY A 26 0.93 7.74 12.11
CA GLY A 26 -0.20 8.23 11.32
C GLY A 26 -0.82 7.15 10.43
N LYS A 27 -2.04 7.42 9.96
CA LYS A 27 -2.78 6.52 9.05
C LYS A 27 -1.99 6.34 7.75
N GLY A 28 -1.89 5.10 7.28
CA GLY A 28 -1.14 4.77 6.07
C GLY A 28 0.37 4.66 6.24
N ALA A 29 0.90 4.76 7.47
CA ALA A 29 2.32 4.47 7.74
C ALA A 29 2.69 2.99 7.49
N ILE A 30 1.69 2.10 7.52
CA ILE A 30 1.81 0.70 7.10
C ILE A 30 0.50 0.27 6.44
N MET A 31 0.60 -0.49 5.36
CA MET A 31 -0.56 -1.02 4.64
C MET A 31 -0.16 -2.31 3.92
N ARG A 32 -1.13 -3.14 3.54
CA ARG A 32 -0.85 -4.32 2.72
C ARG A 32 -0.60 -3.87 1.29
N LEU A 33 0.38 -4.46 0.63
CA LEU A 33 0.61 -4.22 -0.79
C LEU A 33 -0.64 -4.65 -1.57
N GLY A 34 -1.26 -3.71 -2.29
CA GLY A 34 -2.51 -3.95 -3.04
C GLY A 34 -3.80 -3.95 -2.21
N SER A 35 -3.78 -3.52 -0.94
CA SER A 35 -5.04 -3.31 -0.19
C SER A 35 -5.82 -2.07 -0.62
N THR A 36 -5.17 -1.17 -1.35
CA THR A 36 -5.81 -0.06 -2.03
C THR A 36 -5.82 -0.37 -3.51
N ASP A 37 -6.92 -0.03 -4.20
CA ASP A 37 -6.99 -0.11 -5.65
C ASP A 37 -5.78 0.59 -6.27
N ILE A 38 -5.31 0.10 -7.44
CA ILE A 38 -4.29 0.81 -8.22
C ILE A 38 -4.95 2.11 -8.68
N VAL A 39 -4.81 3.17 -7.89
CA VAL A 39 -5.26 4.51 -8.26
C VAL A 39 -4.26 5.01 -9.30
N PRO A 40 -4.70 5.33 -10.53
CA PRO A 40 -3.85 6.00 -11.50
C PRO A 40 -3.32 7.27 -10.83
N GLN A 41 -2.01 7.36 -10.63
CA GLN A 41 -1.42 8.53 -10.01
C GLN A 41 -1.51 9.69 -11.02
N PRO A 42 -2.16 10.83 -10.69
CA PRO A 42 -2.17 12.00 -11.56
C PRO A 42 -0.76 12.38 -11.98
N SER A 43 -0.63 12.62 -13.28
CA SER A 43 0.60 12.99 -13.95
C SER A 43 0.36 14.34 -14.66
N ILE A 44 1.40 15.16 -14.80
CA ILE A 44 1.29 16.47 -15.44
C ILE A 44 2.07 16.41 -16.75
N SER A 45 1.35 16.48 -17.87
CA SER A 45 1.97 16.51 -19.20
C SER A 45 3.07 17.57 -19.28
N THR A 46 4.21 17.16 -19.80
CA THR A 46 5.35 18.03 -20.06
C THR A 46 5.10 18.99 -21.22
N GLY A 47 3.98 18.83 -21.94
CA GLY A 47 3.65 19.57 -23.15
C GLY A 47 4.31 19.00 -24.42
N ALA A 48 5.12 17.95 -24.29
CA ALA A 48 5.77 17.26 -25.39
C ALA A 48 5.45 15.76 -25.38
N VAL A 49 4.69 15.30 -26.38
CA VAL A 49 4.22 13.91 -26.49
C VAL A 49 5.36 12.89 -26.46
N SER A 50 6.50 13.21 -27.07
CA SER A 50 7.68 12.33 -27.05
C SER A 50 8.25 12.12 -25.65
N ILE A 51 8.17 13.14 -24.79
CA ILE A 51 8.69 13.12 -23.43
C ILE A 51 7.69 12.42 -22.51
N ASP A 52 6.40 12.75 -22.63
CA ASP A 52 5.31 12.10 -21.89
C ASP A 52 5.30 10.58 -22.11
N HIS A 53 5.57 10.15 -23.35
CA HIS A 53 5.68 8.73 -23.69
C HIS A 53 6.97 8.10 -23.13
N ALA A 54 8.10 8.79 -23.18
CA ALA A 54 9.36 8.29 -22.64
C ALA A 54 9.32 8.10 -21.11
N LEU A 55 8.55 8.92 -20.39
CA LEU A 55 8.33 8.78 -18.95
C LEU A 55 7.44 7.57 -18.59
N GLY A 56 6.69 7.02 -19.54
CA GLY A 56 5.88 5.81 -19.38
C GLY A 56 4.60 5.97 -18.54
N VAL A 57 4.45 7.12 -17.86
CA VAL A 57 3.24 7.47 -17.08
C VAL A 57 2.42 8.58 -17.74
N GLY A 58 2.82 9.07 -18.92
CA GLY A 58 2.10 10.11 -19.67
C GLY A 58 2.52 11.55 -19.37
N GLY A 59 3.64 11.71 -18.64
CA GLY A 59 4.06 12.99 -18.06
C GLY A 59 3.25 13.31 -16.83
#